data_AF-A0A6I6JZ33-F1
#
_entry.id   AF-A0A6I6JZ33-F1
#
_cell.length_a   1.000
_cell.length_b   1.000
_cell.length_c   1.000
_cell.angle_alpha   90.00
_cell.angle_beta   90.00
_cell.angle_gamma   90.00
#
_symmetry.space_group_name_H-M   'P 1'
#
loop_
_entity.id
_entity.type
_entity.pdbx_description
1 polymer ?
#
loop_
_entity_poly.entity_id
_entity_poly.type
_entity_poly.pdbx_seq_one_letter_code
_entity_poly.pdbx_strand_id
1 'polypeptide(L)'
;MKALDSFLTNLSDHELAIFCRYRYHGFLGSSKEKIANEIKKRNLTTEQLKSFEDKKLTTHLTNEKIKCFRCGSDRLYIESDYKEIPIAEFTSAEIAIDSYRCRLCGYNASKTTPNNVFDRIKRVFKNFAKSRFIKYNDI
;
A
#
# COMPACT_ATOMS: atom_id res chain seq x y z
N MET A 1 15.54 13.21 7.78
CA MET A 1 14.44 13.94 8.46
C MET A 1 13.52 14.78 7.55
N LYS A 2 13.99 15.35 6.43
CA LYS A 2 13.16 16.17 5.49
C LYS A 2 12.07 15.40 4.73
N ALA A 3 12.20 14.08 4.61
CA ALA A 3 11.32 13.25 3.78
C ALA A 3 9.88 13.18 4.30
N LEU A 4 9.66 13.08 5.62
CA LEU A 4 8.31 13.03 6.20
C LEU A 4 7.59 14.37 6.05
N ASP A 5 8.27 15.49 6.30
CA ASP A 5 7.66 16.82 6.20
C ASP A 5 7.26 17.13 4.75
N SER A 6 8.13 16.80 3.80
CA SER A 6 7.83 16.90 2.36
C SER A 6 6.69 15.96 1.94
N PHE A 7 6.63 14.75 2.51
CA PHE A 7 5.53 13.83 2.24
C PHE A 7 4.20 14.38 2.75
N LEU A 8 4.13 14.83 4.01
CA LEU A 8 2.92 15.34 4.65
C LEU A 8 2.38 16.59 3.94
N THR A 9 3.25 17.54 3.61
CA THR A 9 2.88 18.77 2.88
C THR A 9 2.29 18.50 1.50
N ASN A 10 2.69 17.41 0.86
CA ASN A 10 2.18 17.00 -0.45
C ASN A 10 0.87 16.21 -0.39
N LEU A 11 0.34 15.87 0.79
CA LEU A 11 -0.96 15.19 0.91
C LEU A 11 -2.11 16.19 0.79
N SER A 12 -3.21 15.78 0.17
CA SER A 12 -4.50 16.47 0.36
C SER A 12 -5.07 16.16 1.75
N ASP A 13 -6.08 16.91 2.20
CA ASP A 13 -6.67 16.72 3.54
C ASP A 13 -7.34 15.35 3.69
N HIS A 14 -7.96 14.84 2.62
CA HIS A 14 -8.52 13.49 2.58
C HIS A 14 -7.41 12.42 2.68
N GLU A 15 -6.31 12.60 1.96
CA GLU A 15 -5.16 11.69 2.04
C GLU A 15 -4.50 11.72 3.42
N LEU A 16 -4.39 12.91 4.03
CA LEU A 16 -3.86 13.09 5.38
C LEU A 16 -4.74 12.40 6.42
N ALA A 17 -6.06 12.52 6.31
CA ALA A 17 -7.00 11.81 7.19
C ALA A 17 -6.84 10.29 7.10
N ILE A 18 -6.77 9.74 5.87
CA ILE A 18 -6.51 8.31 5.65
C ILE A 18 -5.16 7.90 6.24
N PHE A 19 -4.12 8.69 6.02
CA PHE A 19 -2.79 8.41 6.55
C PHE A 19 -2.80 8.37 8.09
N CYS A 20 -3.46 9.34 8.72
CA CYS A 20 -3.58 9.40 10.18
C CYS A 20 -4.30 8.15 10.71
N ARG A 21 -5.46 7.82 10.15
CA ARG A 21 -6.26 6.65 10.55
C ARG A 21 -5.46 5.36 10.58
N TYR A 22 -4.68 5.10 9.54
CA TYR A 22 -4.05 3.80 9.35
C TYR A 22 -2.60 3.70 9.84
N ARG A 23 -1.88 4.81 9.92
CA ARG A 23 -0.43 4.81 10.17
C ARG A 23 -0.01 5.55 11.43
N TYR A 24 -0.81 6.50 11.93
CA TYR A 24 -0.42 7.38 13.03
C TYR A 24 0.07 6.62 14.27
N HIS A 25 -0.63 5.57 14.67
CA HIS A 25 -0.28 4.79 15.86
C HIS A 25 1.09 4.11 15.76
N GLY A 26 1.53 3.75 14.55
CA GLY A 26 2.82 3.10 14.31
C GLY A 26 4.03 4.04 14.28
N PHE A 27 3.83 5.35 14.44
CA PHE A 27 4.92 6.33 14.46
C PHE A 27 5.46 6.59 15.87
N LEU A 28 6.76 6.91 15.95
CA LEU A 28 7.41 7.42 17.15
C LEU A 28 6.96 8.85 17.47
N GLY A 29 7.17 9.29 18.72
CA GLY A 29 6.70 10.59 19.24
C GLY A 29 7.06 11.78 18.34
N SER A 30 8.33 11.91 17.96
CA SER A 30 8.79 13.01 17.10
C SER A 30 8.12 13.05 15.72
N SER A 31 7.72 11.89 15.19
CA SER A 31 6.97 11.81 13.92
C SER A 31 5.49 12.12 14.12
N LYS A 32 4.90 11.73 15.26
CA LYS A 32 3.53 12.11 15.63
C LYS A 32 3.39 13.62 15.80
N GLU A 33 4.36 14.28 16.42
CA GLU A 33 4.40 15.73 16.54
C GLU A 33 4.38 16.42 15.18
N LYS A 34 5.16 15.94 14.22
CA LYS A 34 5.16 16.46 12.84
C LYS A 34 3.79 16.32 12.17
N ILE A 35 3.15 15.18 12.33
CA ILE A 35 1.79 14.94 11.81
C ILE A 35 0.79 15.89 12.47
N ALA A 36 0.84 16.02 13.80
CA ALA A 36 -0.03 16.93 14.55
C ALA A 36 0.19 18.41 14.15
N ASN A 37 1.43 18.81 13.90
CA ASN A 37 1.76 20.15 13.43
C ASN A 37 1.20 20.40 12.02
N GLU A 38 1.24 19.44 11.11
CA GLU A 38 0.64 19.58 9.79
C GLU A 38 -0.91 19.68 9.87
N ILE A 39 -1.55 18.90 10.74
CA ILE A 39 -3.00 18.99 11.00
C ILE A 39 -3.36 20.38 11.53
N LYS A 40 -2.62 20.87 12.53
CA LYS A 40 -2.81 22.21 13.11
C LYS A 40 -2.59 23.31 12.08
N LYS A 41 -1.54 23.20 11.27
CA LYS A 41 -1.22 24.16 10.19
C LYS A 41 -2.37 24.30 9.18
N ARG A 42 -3.11 23.24 8.95
CA ARG A 42 -4.27 23.20 8.04
C ARG A 42 -5.61 23.50 8.73
N ASN A 43 -5.61 23.77 10.03
CA ASN A 43 -6.81 23.99 10.84
C ASN A 43 -7.85 22.87 10.73
N LEU A 44 -7.40 21.62 10.63
CA LEU A 44 -8.28 20.46 10.51
C LEU A 44 -8.76 19.99 11.88
N THR A 45 -10.08 19.91 12.06
CA THR A 45 -10.70 19.36 13.28
C THR A 45 -10.79 17.83 13.23
N THR A 46 -10.97 17.21 14.40
CA THR A 46 -11.16 15.77 14.51
C THR A 46 -12.40 15.30 13.75
N GLU A 47 -13.46 16.09 13.74
CA GLU A 47 -14.72 15.81 13.03
C GLU A 47 -14.50 15.85 11.52
N GLN A 48 -13.73 16.82 11.03
CA GLN A 48 -13.38 16.91 9.61
C GLN A 48 -12.54 15.71 9.17
N LEU A 49 -11.51 15.34 9.94
CA LEU A 49 -10.71 14.15 9.67
C LEU A 49 -11.59 12.89 9.61
N LYS A 50 -12.48 12.68 10.58
CA LYS A 50 -13.43 11.56 10.58
C LYS A 50 -14.35 11.56 9.34
N SER A 51 -14.84 12.74 8.93
CA SER A 51 -15.74 12.84 7.77
C SER A 51 -15.07 12.40 6.45
N PHE A 52 -13.75 12.56 6.35
CA PHE A 52 -12.96 12.08 5.22
C PHE A 52 -12.71 10.56 5.29
N GLU A 53 -12.63 9.99 6.48
CA GLU A 53 -12.33 8.56 6.67
C GLU A 53 -13.42 7.63 6.16
N ASP A 54 -14.69 8.07 6.19
CA ASP A 54 -15.83 7.25 5.78
C ASP A 54 -15.97 7.11 4.26
N LYS A 55 -15.17 7.87 3.50
CA LYS A 55 -15.18 7.88 2.04
C LYS A 55 -13.85 7.35 1.53
N LYS A 56 -13.87 6.39 0.59
CA LYS A 56 -12.68 6.06 -0.20
C LYS A 56 -12.31 7.24 -1.08
N LEU A 57 -11.01 7.41 -1.36
CA LEU A 57 -10.55 8.40 -2.35
C LEU A 57 -11.19 8.10 -3.70
N THR A 58 -12.06 9.01 -4.14
CA THR A 58 -12.72 8.99 -5.44
C THR A 58 -11.94 9.92 -6.37
N THR A 59 -10.78 9.46 -6.83
CA THR A 59 -10.04 10.20 -7.85
C THR A 59 -10.71 10.00 -9.20
N HIS A 60 -11.32 11.06 -9.74
CA HIS A 60 -11.81 11.14 -11.11
C HIS A 60 -10.66 10.77 -12.06
N LEU A 61 -10.88 9.73 -12.87
CA LEU A 61 -9.86 9.07 -13.67
C LEU A 61 -9.55 9.87 -14.93
N THR A 62 -8.27 10.17 -15.14
CA THR A 62 -7.73 10.44 -16.49
C THR A 62 -6.66 9.44 -16.93
N ASN A 63 -6.17 8.53 -16.08
CA ASN A 63 -5.14 7.54 -16.48
C ASN A 63 -5.21 6.22 -15.69
N GLU A 64 -4.76 5.14 -16.31
CA GLU A 64 -4.72 3.72 -15.86
C GLU A 64 -3.81 3.44 -14.63
N LYS A 65 -3.75 4.34 -13.65
CA LYS A 65 -2.91 4.15 -12.46
C LYS A 65 -3.50 3.09 -11.53
N ILE A 66 -2.67 2.13 -11.12
CA ILE A 66 -3.01 1.12 -10.10
C ILE A 66 -3.38 1.83 -8.79
N LYS A 67 -4.55 1.50 -8.22
CA LYS A 67 -5.04 2.09 -6.97
C LYS A 67 -5.00 1.09 -5.82
N CYS A 68 -4.85 1.62 -4.61
CA CYS A 68 -4.98 0.86 -3.38
C CYS A 68 -6.43 0.41 -3.19
N PHE A 69 -6.65 -0.91 -3.13
CA PHE A 69 -8.00 -1.49 -2.92
C PHE A 69 -8.67 -1.04 -1.61
N ARG A 70 -7.87 -0.77 -0.56
CA ARG A 70 -8.36 -0.38 0.76
C ARG A 70 -8.84 1.07 0.80
N CYS A 71 -7.99 2.02 0.38
CA CYS A 71 -8.25 3.45 0.56
C CYS A 71 -8.50 4.24 -0.73
N GLY A 72 -8.29 3.64 -1.91
CA GLY A 72 -8.47 4.29 -3.22
C GLY A 72 -7.28 5.14 -3.69
N SER A 73 -6.24 5.31 -2.88
CA SER A 73 -5.05 6.10 -3.25
C SER A 73 -4.23 5.46 -4.36
N ASP A 74 -3.69 6.27 -5.25
CA ASP A 74 -2.71 5.90 -6.28
C ASP A 74 -1.25 6.02 -5.79
N ARG A 75 -1.02 6.45 -4.54
CA ARG A 75 0.31 6.55 -3.93
C ARG A 75 0.82 5.18 -3.48
N LEU A 76 1.22 4.36 -4.45
CA LEU A 76 1.83 3.05 -4.23
C LEU A 76 3.35 3.13 -4.36
N TYR A 77 4.06 2.23 -3.67
CA TYR A 77 5.47 1.97 -3.90
C TYR A 77 5.72 0.46 -3.98
N ILE A 78 6.79 0.09 -4.68
CA ILE A 78 7.27 -1.28 -4.73
C ILE A 78 8.06 -1.55 -3.45
N GLU A 79 7.66 -2.60 -2.76
CA GLU A 79 8.34 -3.18 -1.61
C GLU A 79 8.90 -4.53 -2.07
N SER A 80 10.22 -4.60 -2.15
CA SER A 80 10.96 -5.81 -2.52
C SER A 80 11.33 -6.57 -1.24
N ASP A 81 10.91 -7.84 -1.17
CA ASP A 81 11.37 -8.77 -0.14
C ASP A 81 12.26 -9.82 -0.76
N TYR A 82 13.08 -10.49 0.06
CA TYR A 82 13.92 -11.59 -0.38
C TYR A 82 13.38 -12.89 0.22
N LYS A 83 13.29 -13.91 -0.63
CA LYS A 83 12.89 -15.25 -0.22
C LYS A 83 14.00 -16.23 -0.61
N GLU A 84 14.46 -17.00 0.36
CA GLU A 84 15.34 -18.13 0.10
C GLU A 84 14.57 -19.28 -0.55
N ILE A 85 15.10 -19.78 -1.65
CA ILE A 85 14.63 -20.99 -2.32
C ILE A 85 15.77 -22.01 -2.31
N PRO A 86 15.56 -23.21 -1.74
CA PRO A 86 16.57 -24.25 -1.76
C PRO A 86 16.82 -24.72 -3.20
N ILE A 87 18.09 -24.77 -3.61
CA ILE A 87 18.54 -25.31 -4.90
C ILE A 87 19.04 -26.74 -4.71
N ALA A 88 19.68 -27.03 -3.56
CA ALA A 88 20.10 -28.36 -3.15
C ALA A 88 20.09 -28.50 -1.61
N GLU A 89 20.43 -29.68 -1.09
CA GLU A 89 20.39 -30.02 0.35
C GLU A 89 21.14 -29.03 1.26
N PHE A 90 22.20 -28.40 0.75
CA PHE A 90 23.03 -27.42 1.48
C PHE A 90 23.18 -26.07 0.76
N THR A 91 22.35 -25.78 -0.25
CA THR A 91 22.44 -24.51 -1.00
C THR A 91 21.06 -23.92 -1.27
N SER A 92 20.96 -22.60 -1.13
CA SER A 92 19.78 -21.81 -1.47
C SER A 92 20.17 -20.60 -2.30
N ALA A 93 19.22 -20.07 -3.07
CA ALA A 93 19.32 -18.75 -3.67
C ALA A 93 18.27 -17.81 -3.07
N GLU A 94 18.67 -16.56 -2.90
CA GLU A 94 17.76 -15.47 -2.57
C GLU A 94 17.12 -14.92 -3.83
N ILE A 95 15.79 -14.92 -3.87
CA ILE A 95 15.02 -14.33 -4.96
C ILE A 95 14.27 -13.11 -4.43
N ALA A 96 14.41 -11.98 -5.13
CA ALA A 96 13.64 -10.78 -4.88
C ALA A 96 12.18 -10.95 -5.35
N ILE A 97 11.23 -10.65 -4.48
CA ILE A 97 9.79 -10.67 -4.75
C ILE A 97 9.25 -9.26 -4.53
N ASP A 98 8.86 -8.63 -5.63
CA ASP A 98 8.28 -7.29 -5.61
C ASP A 98 6.78 -7.32 -5.32
N SER A 99 6.34 -6.40 -4.46
CA SER A 99 4.93 -6.21 -4.12
C SER A 99 4.56 -4.74 -3.97
N TYR A 100 3.31 -4.39 -4.29
CA TYR A 100 2.84 -3.02 -4.13
C TYR A 100 2.33 -2.76 -2.72
N ARG A 101 2.87 -1.73 -2.08
CA ARG A 101 2.41 -1.24 -0.78
C ARG A 101 1.91 0.20 -0.88
N CYS A 102 0.78 0.49 -0.24
CA CYS A 102 0.21 1.83 -0.21
C CYS A 102 0.96 2.73 0.78
N ARG A 103 1.42 3.90 0.32
CA ARG A 103 2.08 4.91 1.18
C ARG A 103 1.13 5.53 2.20
N LEU A 104 -0.18 5.59 1.90
CA LEU A 104 -1.17 6.17 2.82
C LEU A 104 -1.62 5.18 3.89
N CYS A 105 -2.23 4.05 3.50
CA CYS A 105 -2.83 3.13 4.46
C CYS A 105 -1.96 1.91 4.81
N GLY A 106 -0.78 1.78 4.19
CA GLY A 106 0.14 0.67 4.43
C GLY A 106 -0.30 -0.69 3.87
N TYR A 107 -1.47 -0.77 3.23
CA TYR A 107 -2.01 -2.01 2.66
C TYR A 107 -1.11 -2.57 1.56
N ASN A 108 -0.86 -3.87 1.61
CA ASN A 108 -0.15 -4.66 0.60
C ASN A 108 -0.98 -5.91 0.29
N ALA A 109 -1.44 -6.05 -0.96
CA ALA A 109 -2.32 -7.14 -1.38
C ALA A 109 -1.61 -8.51 -1.43
N SER A 110 -0.30 -8.52 -1.73
CA SER A 110 0.49 -9.74 -1.83
C SER A 110 0.79 -10.35 -0.46
N LYS A 111 0.87 -9.52 0.59
CA LYS A 111 1.16 -9.92 1.97
C LYS A 111 -0.08 -10.12 2.84
N THR A 112 -1.27 -9.73 2.36
CA THR A 112 -2.48 -9.97 3.14
C THR A 112 -2.83 -11.46 3.12
N THR A 113 -2.87 -12.06 4.31
CA THR A 113 -3.41 -13.40 4.49
C THR A 113 -4.85 -13.39 3.96
N PRO A 114 -5.21 -14.31 3.05
CA PRO A 114 -6.58 -14.39 2.58
C PRO A 114 -7.46 -14.78 3.76
N ASN A 115 -8.36 -13.87 4.17
CA ASN A 115 -9.26 -14.11 5.29
C ASN A 115 -10.21 -15.27 5.03
N ASN A 116 -10.48 -15.61 3.76
CA ASN A 116 -11.45 -16.63 3.37
C ASN A 116 -10.92 -17.63 2.32
N VAL A 117 -11.47 -18.85 2.36
CA VAL A 117 -11.20 -19.95 1.40
C VAL A 117 -11.46 -19.51 -0.05
N PHE A 118 -12.49 -18.69 -0.29
CA PHE A 118 -12.81 -18.16 -1.61
C PHE A 118 -11.70 -17.27 -2.20
N ASP A 119 -11.00 -16.50 -1.37
CA ASP A 119 -9.87 -15.66 -1.80
C ASP A 119 -8.62 -16.49 -2.10
N ARG A 120 -8.45 -17.65 -1.45
CA ARG A 120 -7.43 -18.64 -1.82
C ARG A 120 -7.72 -19.22 -3.20
N ILE A 121 -8.97 -19.61 -3.45
CA ILE A 121 -9.41 -20.20 -4.72
C ILE A 121 -9.23 -19.21 -5.88
N LYS A 122 -9.63 -17.93 -5.73
CA LYS A 122 -9.40 -16.89 -6.75
C LYS A 122 -7.92 -16.69 -7.07
N ARG A 123 -7.02 -16.84 -6.08
CA ARG A 123 -5.57 -16.74 -6.27
C ARG A 123 -5.04 -17.88 -7.15
N VAL A 124 -5.51 -19.10 -6.92
CA VAL A 124 -5.18 -20.29 -7.75
C VAL A 124 -5.65 -20.08 -9.19
N PHE A 125 -6.90 -19.64 -9.40
CA PHE A 125 -7.42 -19.40 -10.75
C PHE A 125 -6.70 -18.25 -11.49
N LYS A 126 -6.30 -17.19 -10.80
CA LYS A 126 -5.48 -16.11 -11.41
C LYS A 126 -4.10 -16.60 -11.86
N ASN A 127 -3.48 -17.50 -11.09
CA ASN A 127 -2.18 -18.07 -11.46
C ASN A 127 -2.30 -19.04 -12.65
N PHE A 128 -3.41 -19.78 -12.75
CA PHE A 128 -3.73 -20.59 -13.93
C PHE A 128 -4.02 -19.76 -15.19
N ALA A 129 -4.66 -18.59 -15.03
CA ALA A 129 -4.87 -17.66 -16.14
C ALA A 129 -3.53 -17.08 -16.63
N LYS A 130 -2.62 -16.71 -15.72
CA LYS A 130 -1.26 -16.25 -16.10
C LYS A 130 -0.40 -17.35 -16.73
N SER A 131 -0.50 -18.60 -16.27
CA SER A 131 0.30 -19.70 -16.85
C SER A 131 -0.16 -20.14 -18.25
N ARG A 132 -1.40 -19.84 -18.65
CA ARG A 132 -1.86 -20.04 -20.04
C ARG A 132 -1.38 -18.97 -21.04
N PHE A 133 -0.90 -17.82 -20.56
CA PHE A 133 -0.34 -16.77 -21.43
C PHE A 133 1.20 -16.83 -21.54
N ILE A 134 1.85 -17.79 -20.89
CA ILE A 134 3.28 -18.09 -21.09
C ILE A 134 3.38 -19.44 -21.82
N LYS A 135 2.89 -19.47 -23.05
CA LYS A 135 3.30 -20.44 -24.07
C LYS A 135 3.28 -19.69 -25.40
N TYR A 136 4.43 -19.65 -26.05
CA TYR A 136 4.80 -18.88 -27.24
C TYR A 136 5.24 -17.44 -26.97
N ASN A 137 6.46 -17.32 -26.47
CA ASN A 137 7.55 -16.77 -27.27
C ASN A 137 8.86 -17.23 -26.65
N ASP A 138 9.55 -18.12 -27.38
CA ASP A 138 11.00 -18.17 -27.57
C ASP A 138 11.39 -19.58 -28.07
N ILE A 139 11.71 -19.60 -29.38
CA ILE A 139 12.65 -20.44 -30.14
C ILE A 139 12.74 -21.93 -29.80
#